data_AF-A0A7S0WE02-F1
#
_entry.id   AF-A0A7S0WE02-F1
#
_cell.length_a   1.000
_cell.length_b   1.000
_cell.length_c   1.000
_cell.angle_alpha   90.00
_cell.angle_beta   90.00
_cell.angle_gamma   90.00
#
_symmetry.space_group_name_H-M   'P 1'
#
loop_
_entity.id
_entity.type
_entity.pdbx_description
1 polymer ?
#
loop_
_entity_poly.entity_id
_entity_poly.type
_entity_poly.pdbx_seq_one_letter_code
_entity_poly.pdbx_strand_id
1 'polypeptide(L)'
;MSIGSSVRKLETNAYGAILKAMAVTGLTWDREEFLGRLRVELNISAEEHMRFREQMDADENVNRMRSSYVEYKEGQEAKRQRVEAPRPAPVARAVKPQRSANVRAPKISAAALTQMGVNE
;
A
#
# COMPACT_ATOMS: atom_id res chain seq x y z
N MET A 1 8.88 -19.72 43.24
CA MET A 1 7.92 -19.71 42.11
C MET A 1 7.55 -21.17 41.86
N SER A 2 6.26 -21.53 41.91
CA SER A 2 5.82 -22.91 41.68
C SER A 2 5.80 -23.23 40.18
N ILE A 3 6.02 -24.48 39.79
CA ILE A 3 5.94 -24.91 38.38
C ILE A 3 4.60 -24.50 37.74
N GLY A 4 3.49 -24.61 38.47
CA GLY A 4 2.18 -24.17 37.99
C GLY A 4 2.11 -22.67 37.69
N SER A 5 2.74 -21.84 38.52
CA SER A 5 2.82 -20.39 38.27
C SER A 5 3.71 -20.05 37.07
N SER A 6 4.75 -20.84 36.81
CA SER A 6 5.60 -20.70 35.62
C SER A 6 4.86 -21.09 34.35
N VAL A 7 4.13 -22.21 34.37
CA VAL A 7 3.30 -22.65 33.23
C VAL A 7 2.23 -21.62 32.93
N ARG A 8 1.49 -21.15 33.96
CA ARG A 8 0.48 -20.11 33.78
C ARG A 8 1.04 -18.86 33.13
N LYS A 9 2.20 -18.40 33.58
CA LYS A 9 2.88 -17.24 32.98
C LYS A 9 3.24 -17.46 31.51
N LEU A 10 3.67 -18.66 31.14
CA LEU A 10 3.95 -19.01 29.75
C LEU A 10 2.69 -18.98 28.88
N GLU A 11 1.60 -19.59 29.34
CA GLU A 11 0.30 -19.55 28.66
C GLU A 11 -0.18 -18.12 28.42
N THR A 12 -0.21 -17.30 29.48
CA THR A 12 -0.64 -15.90 29.43
C THR A 12 0.23 -15.07 28.48
N ASN A 13 1.56 -15.25 28.53
CA ASN A 13 2.48 -14.53 27.65
C ASN A 13 2.33 -14.94 26.19
N ALA A 14 2.18 -16.24 25.92
CA ALA A 14 2.00 -16.75 24.57
C ALA A 14 0.69 -16.22 23.96
N TYR A 15 -0.40 -16.27 24.72
CA TYR A 15 -1.69 -15.75 24.29
C TYR A 15 -1.63 -14.25 23.98
N GLY A 16 -1.07 -13.45 24.90
CA GLY A 16 -0.93 -12.01 24.73
C GLY A 16 -0.07 -11.63 23.51
N ALA A 17 1.03 -12.34 23.27
CA ALA A 17 1.88 -12.10 22.10
C ALA A 17 1.15 -12.40 20.78
N ILE A 18 0.40 -13.50 20.71
CA ILE A 18 -0.38 -13.86 19.53
C ILE A 18 -1.50 -12.84 19.30
N LEU A 19 -2.23 -12.46 20.36
CA LEU A 19 -3.28 -11.44 20.24
C LEU A 19 -2.71 -10.11 19.75
N LYS A 20 -1.55 -9.68 20.27
CA LYS A 20 -0.86 -8.47 19.82
C LYS A 20 -0.50 -8.53 18.33
N ALA A 21 0.02 -9.66 17.85
CA ALA A 21 0.30 -9.87 16.44
C ALA A 21 -0.96 -9.80 15.58
N MET A 22 -2.08 -10.37 16.02
CA MET A 22 -3.36 -10.28 15.33
C MET A 22 -3.95 -8.87 15.35
N ALA A 23 -3.82 -8.17 16.47
CA ALA A 23 -4.25 -6.78 16.61
C ALA A 23 -3.52 -5.87 15.61
N VAL A 24 -2.23 -6.10 15.35
CA VAL A 24 -1.47 -5.34 14.33
C VAL A 24 -1.83 -5.76 12.92
N THR A 25 -1.95 -7.06 12.67
CA THR A 25 -2.10 -7.58 11.30
C THR A 25 -3.54 -7.64 10.78
N GLY A 26 -4.51 -7.33 11.64
CA GLY A 26 -5.94 -7.29 11.33
C GLY A 26 -6.69 -8.50 11.88
N LEU A 27 -7.93 -8.26 12.30
CA LEU A 27 -8.80 -9.28 12.87
C LEU A 27 -9.88 -9.65 11.85
N THR A 28 -9.92 -10.91 11.43
CA THR A 28 -10.93 -11.48 10.54
C THR A 28 -11.75 -12.50 11.31
N TRP A 29 -12.92 -12.88 10.81
CA TRP A 29 -13.75 -13.92 11.43
C TRP A 29 -12.98 -15.23 11.70
N ASP A 30 -12.21 -15.73 10.72
CA ASP A 30 -11.39 -16.94 10.90
C ASP A 30 -10.34 -16.78 12.01
N ARG A 31 -9.78 -15.58 12.16
CA ARG A 31 -8.80 -15.27 13.22
C ARG A 31 -9.48 -15.16 14.58
N GLU A 32 -10.70 -14.63 14.66
CA GLU A 32 -11.48 -14.60 15.90
C GLU A 32 -11.87 -16.01 16.35
N GLU A 33 -12.29 -16.88 15.43
CA GLU A 33 -12.56 -18.28 15.73
C GLU A 33 -11.31 -19.00 16.23
N PHE A 34 -10.16 -18.77 15.58
CA PHE A 34 -8.88 -19.28 16.05
C PHE A 34 -8.53 -18.78 17.46
N LEU A 35 -8.72 -17.49 17.76
CA LEU A 35 -8.48 -16.95 19.10
C LEU A 35 -9.39 -17.57 20.15
N GLY A 36 -10.64 -17.90 19.79
CA GLY A 36 -11.56 -18.63 20.67
C GLY A 36 -11.05 -20.02 21.04
N ARG A 37 -10.53 -20.77 20.07
CA ARG A 37 -9.90 -22.09 20.31
C ARG A 37 -8.61 -21.97 21.12
N LEU A 38 -7.74 -21.04 20.75
CA LEU A 38 -6.47 -20.80 21.43
C LEU A 38 -6.68 -20.39 22.91
N ARG A 39 -7.76 -19.64 23.18
CA ARG A 39 -8.11 -19.22 24.54
C ARG A 39 -8.32 -20.44 25.45
N VAL A 40 -9.04 -21.46 24.97
CA VAL A 40 -9.29 -22.69 25.73
C VAL A 40 -8.01 -23.50 25.87
N GLU A 41 -7.24 -23.64 24.79
CA GLU A 41 -5.98 -24.40 24.78
C GLU A 41 -4.94 -23.84 25.79
N LEU A 42 -4.89 -22.53 25.95
CA LEU A 42 -3.98 -21.85 26.88
C LEU A 42 -4.63 -21.49 28.22
N ASN A 43 -5.77 -22.11 28.56
CA ASN A 43 -6.50 -21.90 29.82
C ASN A 43 -6.84 -20.43 30.12
N ILE A 44 -7.00 -19.58 29.11
CA ILE A 44 -7.29 -18.16 29.28
C ILE A 44 -8.79 -17.98 29.54
N SER A 45 -9.15 -17.18 30.54
CA SER A 45 -10.55 -16.85 30.82
C SER A 45 -11.08 -15.79 29.85
N ALA A 46 -12.40 -15.67 29.75
CA ALA A 46 -13.01 -14.60 28.97
C ALA A 46 -12.62 -13.20 29.49
N GLU A 47 -12.52 -13.04 30.82
CA GLU A 47 -12.10 -11.78 31.44
C GLU A 47 -10.65 -11.42 31.08
N GLU A 48 -9.72 -12.38 31.15
CA GLU A 48 -8.33 -12.15 30.72
C GLU A 48 -8.25 -11.80 29.23
N HIS A 49 -9.04 -12.45 28.38
CA HIS A 49 -9.13 -12.10 26.97
C HIS A 49 -9.58 -10.64 26.76
N MET A 50 -10.63 -10.20 27.46
CA MET A 50 -11.10 -8.81 27.37
C MET A 50 -10.04 -7.82 27.84
N ARG A 51 -9.37 -8.11 28.96
CA ARG A 51 -8.25 -7.28 29.46
C ARG A 51 -7.13 -7.15 28.44
N PHE A 52 -6.77 -8.25 27.77
CA PHE A 52 -5.77 -8.18 26.71
C PHE A 52 -6.24 -7.32 25.54
N ARG A 53 -7.51 -7.43 25.12
CA ARG A 53 -8.06 -6.56 24.07
C ARG A 53 -7.98 -5.08 24.45
N GLU A 54 -8.45 -4.73 25.65
CA GLU A 54 -8.39 -3.36 26.17
C GLU A 54 -6.96 -2.82 26.22
N GLN A 55 -6.01 -3.63 26.69
CA GLN A 55 -4.59 -3.27 26.72
C GLN A 55 -4.03 -3.04 25.31
N MET A 56 -4.38 -3.88 24.33
CA MET A 56 -3.88 -3.73 22.96
C MET A 56 -4.49 -2.52 22.25
N ASP A 57 -5.75 -2.19 22.54
CA ASP A 57 -6.40 -1.01 21.95
C ASP A 57 -5.85 0.30 22.56
N ALA A 58 -5.46 0.28 23.85
CA ALA A 58 -4.80 1.40 24.52
C ALA A 58 -3.28 1.51 24.22
N ASP A 59 -2.65 0.45 23.71
CA ASP A 59 -1.21 0.44 23.40
C ASP A 59 -0.91 1.24 22.12
N GLU A 60 -0.39 2.45 22.30
CA GLU A 60 0.00 3.35 21.20
C GLU A 60 0.97 2.68 20.21
N ASN A 61 1.86 1.80 20.68
CA ASN A 61 2.79 1.10 19.80
C ASN A 61 2.05 0.08 18.92
N VAL A 62 1.03 -0.61 19.45
CA VAL A 62 0.16 -1.49 18.64
C VAL A 62 -0.56 -0.69 17.58
N ASN A 63 -1.14 0.46 17.94
CA ASN A 63 -1.83 1.33 17.00
C ASN A 63 -0.88 1.86 15.90
N ARG A 64 0.32 2.30 16.27
CA ARG A 64 1.35 2.73 15.32
C ARG A 64 1.79 1.61 14.38
N MET A 65 2.04 0.41 14.92
CA MET A 65 2.42 -0.75 14.12
C MET A 65 1.30 -1.17 13.18
N ARG A 66 0.04 -1.13 13.63
CA ARG A 66 -1.14 -1.41 12.81
C ARG A 66 -1.20 -0.49 11.60
N SER A 67 -1.09 0.83 11.79
CA SER A 67 -1.08 1.78 10.67
C SER A 67 0.08 1.53 9.71
N SER A 68 1.29 1.35 10.24
CA SER A 68 2.48 1.07 9.43
C SER A 68 2.36 -0.25 8.65
N TYR A 69 1.69 -1.25 9.23
CA TYR A 69 1.47 -2.53 8.59
C TYR A 69 0.46 -2.45 7.45
N VAL A 70 -0.59 -1.62 7.59
CA VAL A 70 -1.55 -1.33 6.50
C VAL A 70 -0.82 -0.68 5.31
N GLU A 71 -0.03 0.37 5.56
CA GLU A 71 0.77 1.03 4.51
C GLU A 71 1.75 0.05 3.82
N TYR A 72 2.41 -0.79 4.62
CA TYR A 72 3.29 -1.82 4.10
C TYR A 72 2.54 -2.80 3.18
N LYS A 73 1.37 -3.27 3.60
CA LYS A 73 0.51 -4.18 2.84
C LYS A 73 0.09 -3.59 1.50
N GLU A 74 -0.41 -2.35 1.49
CA GLU A 74 -0.82 -1.64 0.27
C GLU A 74 0.37 -1.42 -0.67
N GLY A 75 1.54 -1.04 -0.12
CA GLY A 75 2.77 -0.88 -0.90
C GLY A 75 3.25 -2.19 -1.54
N GLN A 76 3.05 -3.34 -0.89
CA GLN A 76 3.33 -4.65 -1.47
C GLN A 76 2.34 -5.02 -2.57
N GLU A 77 1.06 -4.70 -2.39
CA GLU A 77 0.02 -4.94 -3.39
C GLU A 77 0.24 -4.09 -4.65
N ALA A 78 0.61 -2.81 -4.51
CA ALA A 78 0.96 -1.95 -5.65
C ALA A 78 2.19 -2.47 -6.42
N LYS A 79 3.20 -3.00 -5.72
CA LYS A 79 4.35 -3.64 -6.38
C LYS A 79 3.95 -4.89 -7.15
N ARG A 80 3.08 -5.73 -6.59
CA ARG A 80 2.55 -6.93 -7.28
C ARG A 80 1.78 -6.55 -8.54
N GLN A 81 0.89 -5.57 -8.47
CA GLN A 81 0.14 -5.08 -9.63
C GLN A 81 1.07 -4.54 -10.74
N ARG A 82 2.17 -3.87 -10.37
CA ARG A 82 3.17 -3.39 -11.36
C ARG A 82 3.92 -4.54 -12.06
N VAL A 83 4.18 -5.64 -11.35
CA VAL A 83 4.83 -6.84 -11.91
C VAL A 83 3.86 -7.61 -12.82
N GLU A 84 2.59 -7.65 -12.45
CA GLU A 84 1.55 -8.39 -13.18
C GLU A 84 0.91 -7.58 -14.33
N ALA A 85 1.15 -6.27 -14.38
CA ALA A 85 0.72 -5.42 -15.47
C ALA A 85 1.25 -5.98 -16.82
N PRO A 86 0.37 -6.17 -17.83
CA PRO A 86 0.81 -6.63 -19.14
C PRO A 86 1.87 -5.66 -19.66
N ARG A 87 3.06 -6.17 -19.98
CA ARG A 87 4.08 -5.37 -20.66
C ARG A 87 3.41 -4.81 -21.92
N PRO A 88 3.32 -3.48 -22.11
CA PRO A 88 2.68 -2.93 -23.30
C PRO A 88 3.40 -3.52 -24.50
N ALA A 89 2.63 -4.14 -25.40
CA ALA A 89 3.15 -4.63 -26.66
C ALA A 89 3.93 -3.49 -27.32
N PRO A 90 5.11 -3.76 -27.93
CA PRO A 90 5.85 -2.72 -28.60
C PRO A 90 4.95 -2.12 -29.69
N VAL A 91 4.43 -0.93 -29.41
CA VAL A 91 3.64 -0.18 -30.39
C VAL A 91 4.65 0.14 -31.49
N ALA A 92 4.51 -0.53 -32.63
CA ALA A 92 5.33 -0.28 -33.80
C ALA A 92 5.28 1.23 -34.06
N ARG A 93 6.42 1.91 -33.86
CA ARG A 93 6.58 3.32 -34.16
C ARG A 93 6.24 3.50 -35.63
N ALA A 94 5.09 4.09 -35.92
CA ALA A 94 4.79 4.61 -37.24
C ALA A 94 5.88 5.63 -37.58
N VAL A 95 6.71 5.26 -38.56
CA VAL A 95 7.80 6.07 -39.08
C VAL A 95 7.19 7.32 -39.69
N LYS A 96 7.38 8.48 -39.05
CA LYS A 96 7.07 9.77 -39.67
C LYS A 96 8.16 10.05 -40.72
N PRO A 97 7.82 10.35 -41.98
CA PRO A 97 8.83 10.63 -43.00
C PRO A 97 9.61 11.89 -42.65
N GLN A 98 10.92 11.73 -42.61
CA GLN A 98 11.92 12.76 -42.36
C GLN A 98 12.04 13.65 -43.60
N ARG A 99 11.67 14.94 -43.47
CA ARG A 99 11.95 15.96 -44.48
C ARG A 99 13.05 16.87 -43.94
N SER A 100 14.28 16.62 -44.39
CA SER A 100 15.48 17.37 -44.02
C SER A 100 15.60 18.68 -44.81
N ALA A 101 16.34 19.61 -44.19
CA ALA A 101 17.04 20.77 -44.76
C ALA A 101 16.33 22.14 -44.77
N ASN A 102 16.41 22.82 -43.61
CA ASN A 102 17.17 24.06 -43.40
C ASN A 102 17.45 24.98 -44.61
N VAL A 103 16.75 26.13 -44.71
CA VAL A 103 17.30 27.40 -45.25
C VAL A 103 16.68 28.58 -44.48
N ARG A 104 17.55 29.50 -44.04
CA ARG A 104 17.24 30.76 -43.34
C ARG A 104 16.39 31.73 -44.19
N ALA A 105 15.63 32.57 -43.49
CA ALA A 105 14.68 33.58 -43.97
C ALA A 105 15.24 34.61 -45.00
N PRO A 106 14.34 35.40 -45.61
CA PRO A 106 14.32 36.81 -45.23
C PRO A 106 12.92 37.36 -44.91
N LYS A 107 12.91 38.38 -44.05
CA LYS A 107 11.75 39.20 -43.68
C LYS A 107 11.37 40.09 -44.86
N ILE A 108 10.09 40.10 -45.25
CA ILE A 108 9.56 41.12 -46.15
C ILE A 108 8.63 42.01 -45.32
N SER A 109 9.00 43.27 -45.19
CA SER A 109 8.27 44.31 -44.46
C SER A 109 7.10 44.83 -45.31
N ALA A 110 6.08 45.40 -44.66
CA ALA A 110 4.82 45.89 -45.24
C ALA A 110 4.93 47.07 -46.23
N ALA A 111 6.14 47.38 -46.73
CA ALA A 111 6.40 48.41 -47.73
C ALA A 111 6.41 47.87 -49.19
N ALA A 112 6.15 46.57 -49.41
CA ALA A 112 6.09 45.96 -50.74
C ALA A 112 4.66 45.86 -51.33
N LEU A 113 3.64 46.40 -50.64
CA LEU A 113 2.23 46.34 -51.07
C LEU A 113 1.76 47.61 -51.84
N THR A 114 2.69 48.39 -52.38
CA THR A 114 2.36 49.60 -53.15
C THR A 114 3.15 49.62 -54.46
N GLN A 115 2.77 48.75 -55.40
CA GLN A 115 3.04 48.97 -56.81
C GLN A 115 2.00 48.26 -57.67
N MET A 116 1.29 49.08 -58.45
CA MET A 116 0.50 48.77 -59.65
C MET A 116 -0.82 48.02 -59.36
N GLY A 117 -2.00 48.61 -59.46
CA GLY A 117 -2.44 49.73 -60.29
C GLY A 117 -3.81 49.34 -60.88
N VAL A 118 -4.80 50.16 -60.56
CA VAL A 118 -6.13 50.37 -61.18
C VAL A 118 -6.30 49.77 -62.60
N ASN A 119 -7.40 49.03 -62.84
CA ASN A 119 -8.49 49.47 -63.73
C ASN A 119 -9.58 48.39 -63.93
N GLU A 120 -10.81 48.90 -63.81
CA GLU A 120 -12.13 48.48 -64.31
C GLU A 120 -12.73 47.11 -63.90
#